data_AF-A0A2I0CQH0-F1
#
_entry.id   AF-A0A2I0CQH0-F1
#
_cell.length_a   1.000
_cell.length_b   1.000
_cell.length_c   1.000
_cell.angle_alpha   90.00
_cell.angle_beta   90.00
_cell.angle_gamma   90.00
#
_symmetry.space_group_name_H-M   'P 1'
#
loop_
_entity.id
_entity.type
_entity.pdbx_description
1 polymer ?
#
loop_
_entity_poly.entity_id
_entity_poly.type
_entity_poly.pdbx_seq_one_letter_code
_entity_poly.pdbx_strand_id
1 'polypeptide(L)' 'MPWYAWLIIALALGAIIGNLLLLRDSARKIDLTPEQLERIRQRNAQADRDEQA' A
#
# COMPACT_ATOMS: atom_id res chain seq x y z
N MET A 1 -5.89 -4.70 -32.67
CA MET A 1 -6.51 -3.98 -31.53
C MET A 1 -6.66 -2.52 -31.92
N PRO A 2 -7.86 -1.92 -31.74
CA PRO A 2 -8.06 -0.52 -32.05
C PRO A 2 -7.08 0.36 -31.26
N TRP A 3 -6.45 1.33 -31.92
CA TRP A 3 -5.37 2.15 -31.36
C TRP A 3 -5.79 2.93 -30.10
N TYR A 4 -7.06 3.30 -30.00
CA TYR A 4 -7.62 3.98 -28.82
C TYR A 4 -7.65 3.11 -27.56
N ALA A 5 -7.56 1.78 -27.66
CA ALA A 5 -7.51 0.90 -26.49
C ALA A 5 -6.30 1.21 -25.59
N TRP A 6 -5.17 1.61 -26.17
CA TRP A 6 -3.98 2.00 -25.42
C TRP A 6 -4.19 3.28 -24.59
N LEU A 7 -4.97 4.24 -25.09
CA LEU A 7 -5.32 5.45 -24.34
C LEU A 7 -6.17 5.12 -23.12
N ILE A 8 -7.13 4.21 -23.27
CA ILE A 8 -7.99 3.76 -22.17
C ILE A 8 -7.16 3.04 -21.10
N ILE A 9 -6.22 2.17 -21.52
CA ILE A 9 -5.31 1.48 -20.59
C ILE A 9 -4.43 2.49 -19.85
N ALA A 10 -3.83 3.44 -20.56
CA ALA A 10 -2.98 4.46 -19.95
C ALA A 10 -3.77 5.32 -18.95
N LEU A 11 -5.01 5.70 -19.29
CA LEU A 11 -5.89 6.45 -18.40
C LEU A 11 -6.26 5.65 -17.16
N ALA A 12 -6.63 4.37 -17.32
CA ALA A 12 -6.98 3.49 -16.20
C ALA A 12 -5.79 3.29 -15.26
N LEU A 13 -4.60 3.00 -15.80
CA LEU A 13 -3.38 2.85 -14.99
C LEU A 13 -2.99 4.17 -14.32
N GLY A 14 -3.08 5.28 -15.04
CA GLY A 14 -2.85 6.62 -14.49
C GLY A 14 -3.79 6.95 -13.33
N ALA A 15 -5.07 6.60 -13.44
CA ALA A 15 -6.06 6.79 -12.39
C ALA A 15 -5.76 5.91 -11.15
N ILE A 16 -5.39 4.64 -11.35
CA ILE A 16 -5.02 3.73 -10.25
C ILE A 16 -3.79 4.26 -9.52
N ILE A 17 -2.71 4.56 -10.25
CA ILE A 17 -1.47 5.04 -9.67
C ILE A 17 -1.69 6.41 -9.00
N GLY A 18 -2.41 7.31 -9.65
CA GLY A 18 -2.74 8.62 -9.09
C GLY A 18 -3.50 8.52 -7.78
N ASN A 19 -4.52 7.66 -7.70
CA ASN A 19 -5.28 7.45 -6.48
C ASN A 19 -4.42 6.80 -5.38
N LEU A 20 -3.55 5.85 -5.73
CA LEU A 20 -2.66 5.19 -4.78
C LEU A 20 -1.64 6.17 -4.19
N LEU A 21 -1.08 7.07 -5.01
CA LEU A 21 -0.16 8.12 -4.55
C LEU A 21 -0.87 9.14 -3.66
N LEU A 22 -2.09 9.54 -4.01
CA LEU A 22 -2.90 10.42 -3.16
C LEU A 22 -3.17 9.79 -1.79
N LEU A 23 -3.50 8.49 -1.76
CA LEU A 23 -3.70 7.76 -0.52
C LEU A 23 -2.40 7.69 0.31
N ARG A 24 -1.28 7.37 -0.34
CA ARG A 24 0.05 7.35 0.28
C ARG A 24 0.40 8.71 0.92
N ASP A 25 0.15 9.80 0.22
CA ASP A 25 0.49 11.15 0.68
C ASP A 25 -0.45 11.63 1.79
N SER A 26 -1.72 11.20 1.76
CA SER A 26 -2.70 11.49 2.81
C SER A 26 -2.48 10.70 4.11
N ALA A 27 -1.71 9.62 4.04
CA ALA A 27 -1.43 8.79 5.21
C ALA A 27 -0.58 9.58 6.22
N ARG A 28 -1.19 9.88 7.38
CA ARG A 28 -0.48 10.51 8.50
C ARG A 28 0.67 9.62 8.94
N LYS A 29 1.88 10.20 9.05
CA LYS A 29 3.01 9.53 9.68
C LYS A 29 2.64 9.29 11.15
N ILE A 30 2.70 8.03 11.57
CA ILE A 30 2.56 7.67 12.98
C ILE A 30 3.95 7.80 13.59
N ASP A 31 4.12 8.77 14.48
CA ASP A 31 5.36 8.95 15.23
C ASP A 31 5.47 7.85 16.28
N LEU A 32 6.08 6.73 15.90
CA LEU A 32 6.35 5.59 16.79
C LEU A 32 7.75 5.72 17.37
N THR A 33 7.88 5.52 18.68
CA THR A 33 9.21 5.33 19.28
C THR A 33 9.82 4.01 18.79
N PRO A 34 11.15 3.87 18.78
CA PRO A 34 11.82 2.64 18.33
C PRO A 34 11.30 1.38 19.03
N GLU A 35 10.98 1.50 20.33
CA GLU A 35 10.44 0.42 21.16
C GLU A 35 9.00 0.02 20.79
N GLN A 36 8.17 0.98 20.37
CA GLN A 36 6.81 0.71 19.91
C GLN A 36 6.82 0.02 18.54
N LEU A 37 7.72 0.44 17.66
CA LEU A 37 7.90 -0.17 16.35
C LEU A 37 8.34 -1.63 16.48
N GLU A 38 9.27 -1.93 17.40
CA GLU A 38 9.74 -3.29 17.65
C GLU A 38 8.63 -4.21 18.15
N ARG A 39 7.80 -3.72 19.08
CA ARG A 39 6.64 -4.48 19.57
C ARG A 39 5.60 -4.76 18.48
N ILE A 40 5.35 -3.82 17.58
CA ILE A 40 4.42 -4.02 16.45
C ILE A 40 4.99 -5.07 15.48
N ARG A 41 6.29 -5.01 15.17
CA ARG A 41 6.95 -6.00 14.32
C ARG A 41 6.84 -7.41 14.90
N GLN A 42 7.09 -7.57 16.20
CA GLN A 42 6.98 -8.86 16.87
C GLN A 42 5.54 -9.41 16.82
N ARG A 43 4.54 -8.56 17.04
CA ARG A 43 3.13 -8.93 16.96
C ARG A 43 2.70 -9.32 15.55
N ASN A 44 3.11 -8.56 14.53
CA ASN A 44 2.81 -8.89 13.13
C ASN A 44 3.47 -10.21 12.73
N ALA A 45 4.75 -10.41 13.08
CA ALA A 45 5.44 -11.66 12.79
C ALA A 45 4.83 -12.87 13.49
N GLN A 46 4.17 -12.67 14.64
CA GLN A 46 3.43 -13.72 15.32
C GLN A 46 2.08 -13.99 14.64
N ALA A 47 1.33 -12.94 14.30
CA ALA A 47 0.08 -13.07 13.55
C ALA A 47 0.29 -13.75 12.19
N ASP A 48 1.35 -13.39 11.46
CA ASP A 48 1.70 -14.00 10.17
C ASP A 48 1.99 -15.50 10.30
N ARG A 49 2.54 -15.95 11.44
CA ARG A 49 2.78 -17.37 11.72
C ARG A 49 1.49 -18.09 12.06
N ASP A 50 0.63 -17.46 12.85
CA ASP A 50 -0.65 -18.03 13.27
C ASP A 50 -1.64 -18.11 12.08
N GLU A 51 -1.53 -17.22 11.08
CA GLU A 51 -2.33 -17.27 9.85
C GLU A 51 -1.87 -18.38 8.87
N GLN A 52 -0.63 -18.84 9.02
CA GLN A 52 -0.02 -19.88 8.17
C GLN A 52 -0.09 -21.30 8.78
N ALA A 53 -0.60 -21.45 10.00
CA ALA A 53 -0.76 -22.72 10.72
C ALA A 53 -2.20 -23.26 10.63
#